data_AF-A0A5N7MS65-F1
#
_entry.id   AF-A0A5N7MS65-F1
#
_cell.length_a   1.000
_cell.length_b   1.000
_cell.length_c   1.000
_cell.angle_alpha   90.00
_cell.angle_beta   90.00
_cell.angle_gamma   90.00
#
_symmetry.space_group_name_H-M   'P 1'
#
loop_
_entity.id
_entity.type
_entity.pdbx_description
1 polymer ?
#
loop_
_entity_poly.entity_id
_entity_poly.type
_entity_poly.pdbx_seq_one_letter_code
_entity_poly.pdbx_strand_id
1 'polypeptide(L)' 'VYIDERTVDVHVGRLRKAINLPRRPDPIRTVRGAGYSFDETFERLAEGASAQLDMK' A
#
# COMPACT_ATOMS: atom_id res chain seq x y z
N VAL A 1 20.39 8.96 -12.94
CA VAL A 1 19.01 8.67 -13.37
C VAL A 1 18.14 9.77 -12.80
N TYR A 2 17.62 10.67 -13.65
CA TYR A 2 16.72 11.74 -13.21
C TYR A 2 15.29 11.18 -13.29
N ILE A 3 14.59 11.12 -12.17
CA ILE A 3 13.22 10.61 -12.10
C ILE A 3 12.33 11.84 -11.93
N ASP A 4 11.52 12.11 -12.95
CA ASP A 4 10.48 13.14 -12.92
C ASP A 4 9.38 12.72 -11.92
N GLU A 5 8.71 13.67 -11.28
CA GLU A 5 7.60 13.39 -10.37
C GLU A 5 6.50 12.56 -11.07
N ARG A 6 6.27 12.82 -12.36
CA ARG A 6 5.34 12.02 -13.19
C ARG A 6 5.77 10.55 -13.34
N THR A 7 7.06 10.25 -13.26
CA THR A 7 7.57 8.87 -13.28
C THR A 7 7.46 8.19 -11.92
N VAL A 8 7.48 8.95 -10.82
CA VAL A 8 7.22 8.41 -9.46
C VAL A 8 5.83 7.79 -9.41
N ASP A 9 4.82 8.47 -9.92
CA ASP A 9 3.44 7.97 -9.92
C ASP A 9 3.30 6.63 -10.67
N VAL A 10 3.98 6.50 -11.82
CA VAL A 10 4.00 5.25 -12.60
C VAL A 10 4.66 4.14 -11.81
N HIS A 11 5.78 4.42 -11.15
CA HIS A 11 6.50 3.42 -10.35
C HIS A 11 5.70 3.01 -9.11
N VAL A 12 5.07 3.95 -8.41
CA VAL A 12 4.18 3.65 -7.28
C VAL A 12 2.96 2.85 -7.74
N GLY A 13 2.36 3.17 -8.88
CA GLY A 13 1.26 2.41 -9.46
C GLY A 13 1.65 0.97 -9.81
N ARG A 14 2.86 0.75 -10.36
CA ARG A 14 3.39 -0.59 -10.62
C ARG A 14 3.67 -1.34 -9.32
N LEU A 15 4.23 -0.67 -8.33
CA LEU A 15 4.53 -1.24 -7.03
C LEU A 15 3.25 -1.72 -6.33
N ARG A 16 2.21 -0.89 -6.27
CA ARG A 16 0.89 -1.28 -5.72
C ARG A 16 0.33 -2.54 -6.37
N LYS A 17 0.43 -2.66 -7.70
CA LYS A 17 -0.01 -3.87 -8.42
C LYS A 17 0.80 -5.12 -8.06
N ALA A 18 2.07 -4.95 -7.72
CA ALA A 18 2.95 -6.06 -7.36
C ALA A 18 2.77 -6.52 -5.91
N ILE A 19 2.45 -5.59 -4.98
CA ILE A 19 2.45 -5.88 -3.53
C ILE A 19 1.05 -5.98 -2.91
N ASN A 20 0.01 -5.38 -3.53
CA ASN A 20 -1.33 -5.44 -2.97
C ASN A 20 -1.91 -6.84 -3.17
N LEU A 21 -2.04 -7.58 -2.07
CA LEU A 21 -2.70 -8.87 -2.04
C LEU A 21 -4.23 -8.69 -1.92
N PRO A 22 -5.03 -9.62 -2.49
CA PRO A 22 -6.47 -9.64 -2.29
C PRO A 22 -6.83 -9.63 -0.79
N ARG A 23 -7.84 -8.84 -0.41
CA ARG A 23 -8.33 -8.71 0.98
C ARG A 23 -7.31 -8.17 1.99
N ARG A 24 -6.22 -7.56 1.54
CA ARG A 24 -5.31 -6.78 2.39
C ARG A 24 -5.45 -5.29 2.07
N PRO A 25 -5.26 -4.39 3.05
CA PRO A 25 -5.24 -2.95 2.81
C PRO A 25 -4.10 -2.53 1.86
N ASP A 26 -4.12 -1.32 1.31
CA ASP A 26 -2.98 -0.82 0.53
C ASP A 26 -1.90 -0.30 1.51
N PRO A 27 -0.65 -0.81 1.46
CA PRO A 27 0.42 -0.36 2.35
C PRO A 27 0.97 1.02 1.99
N ILE A 28 0.60 1.60 0.83
CA ILE A 28 1.11 2.90 0.37
C ILE A 28 0.01 3.95 0.48
N ARG A 29 0.20 4.96 1.35
CA ARG A 29 -0.67 6.12 1.46
C ARG A 29 -0.15 7.32 0.65
N THR A 30 -1.09 8.12 0.14
CA THR A 30 -0.78 9.40 -0.52
C THR A 30 -0.88 10.56 0.48
N VAL A 31 0.19 11.34 0.61
CA VAL A 31 0.25 12.55 1.43
C VAL A 31 0.28 13.77 0.53
N ARG A 32 -0.80 14.54 0.54
CA ARG A 32 -0.96 15.71 -0.33
C ARG A 32 0.17 16.72 -0.08
N GLY A 33 0.89 17.08 -1.15
CA GLY A 33 2.01 18.03 -1.09
C GLY A 33 3.32 17.48 -0.54
N ALA A 34 3.38 16.21 -0.14
CA ALA A 34 4.59 15.56 0.37
C ALA A 34 4.98 14.27 -0.39
N GLY A 35 4.02 13.61 -1.06
CA GLY A 35 4.26 12.42 -1.87
C GLY A 35 3.65 11.16 -1.28
N TYR A 36 4.43 10.09 -1.17
CA TYR A 36 3.96 8.77 -0.76
C TYR A 36 4.65 8.31 0.53
N SER A 37 3.95 7.56 1.36
CA SER A 37 4.47 6.99 2.60
C SER A 37 4.01 5.56 2.74
N PHE A 38 4.83 4.72 3.36
CA PHE A 38 4.37 3.43 3.86
C PHE A 38 3.48 3.64 5.07
N ASP A 39 2.43 2.84 5.16
CA ASP A 39 1.63 2.68 6.35
C ASP A 39 2.23 1.57 7.21
N GLU A 40 2.97 1.94 8.26
CA GLU A 40 3.58 1.00 9.21
C GLU A 40 2.55 0.15 9.97
N THR A 41 1.25 0.53 9.92
CA THR A 41 0.18 -0.26 10.51
C THR A 41 -0.41 -1.32 9.57
N PHE A 42 0.10 -1.42 8.34
CA PHE A 42 -0.35 -2.39 7.33
C PHE A 42 -0.29 -3.83 7.83
N GLU A 43 0.77 -4.23 8.56
CA GLU A 43 0.89 -5.59 9.10
C GLU A 43 -0.13 -5.88 10.20
N ARG A 44 -0.38 -4.92 11.10
CA ARG A 44 -1.27 -5.10 12.26
C ARG A 44 -2.75 -5.17 11.87
N LEU A 45 -3.18 -4.46 10.82
CA LEU A 45 -4.56 -4.52 10.32
C LEU A 45 -4.82 -5.83 9.53
N ALA A 46 -3.79 -6.34 8.87
CA ALA A 46 -3.84 -7.60 8.17
C ALA A 46 -4.10 -8.78 9.15
N GLU A 47 -3.42 -8.81 10.29
CA GLU A 47 -3.59 -9.86 11.31
C GLU A 47 -5.02 -9.92 11.90
N GLY A 48 -5.62 -8.75 12.17
CA GLY A 48 -6.98 -8.66 12.72
C GLY A 48 -8.10 -9.07 11.76
N ALA A 49 -7.90 -8.92 10.45
CA ALA A 49 -8.92 -9.27 9.44
C ALA A 49 -9.02 -10.78 9.16
N SER A 50 -7.92 -11.53 9.31
CA SER A 50 -7.93 -13.00 9.18
C SER A 50 -8.67 -13.68 10.33
N ALA A 51 -8.49 -13.20 11.56
CA ALA A 51 -9.12 -13.82 12.74
C ALA A 51 -10.66 -13.78 12.75
N GLN A 52 -11.27 -12.82 12.02
CA GLN A 52 -12.73 -12.68 11.95
C GLN A 52 -13.37 -13.61 10.89
N LEU A 53 -12.61 -14.06 9.88
CA LEU A 53 -13.14 -14.86 8.77
C LEU A 53 -13.13 -16.37 9.06
N ASP A 54 -12.28 -16.84 9.97
CA ASP A 54 -12.15 -18.26 10.33
C ASP A 54 -13.19 -18.73 11.37
N MET A 55 -14.07 -17.84 11.83
CA MET A 55 -15.08 -18.15 12.86
C MET A 55 -16.53 -18.18 12.32
N LYS A 56 -16.71 -18.44 11.01
CA LYS A 56 -18.02 -18.60 10.37
C LYS A 56 -18.17 -19.93 9.65
#